data_AF-A0A2P6RQI1-F1
#
_entry.id   AF-A0A2P6RQI1-F1
#
_cell.length_a   1.000
_cell.length_b   1.000
_cell.length_c   1.000
_cell.angle_alpha   90.00
_cell.angle_beta   90.00
_cell.angle_gamma   90.00
#
_symmetry.space_group_name_H-M   'P 1'
#
loop_
_entity.id
_entity.type
_entity.pdbx_description
1 polymer ?
#
loop_
_entity_poly.entity_id
_entity_poly.type
_entity_poly.pdbx_seq_one_letter_code
_entity_poly.pdbx_strand_id
1 'polypeptide(L)'
;MGSRLGSRVVHFPNLPIKLLMPTSFTNIREFALKTIPSASKIEIKRVLESLYGFEIDKVRTLNMDGKKKKRGGLLIAKPDYKKAYVTLKSPLSLNSALYPIGAIEQEKKQMVGKRSSKSSVVEEGEGRKHWLDGKEEKEEVRRGRYERGSPVFGDGKEKFPWSNMRFR
;
A
#
# COMPACT_ATOMS: atom_id res chain seq x y z
N MET A 1 42.10 -28.40 -8.49
CA MET A 1 42.39 -27.06 -9.07
C MET A 1 41.17 -26.61 -9.85
N GLY A 2 40.33 -25.77 -9.25
CA GLY A 2 39.07 -25.31 -9.83
C GLY A 2 39.29 -24.38 -11.03
N SER A 3 38.59 -24.67 -12.12
CA SER A 3 38.71 -24.06 -13.44
C SER A 3 38.62 -22.53 -13.41
N ARG A 4 39.65 -21.88 -13.96
CA ARG A 4 39.69 -20.46 -14.35
C ARG A 4 38.91 -20.22 -15.64
N LEU A 5 37.63 -20.59 -15.67
CA LEU A 5 36.71 -20.08 -16.70
C LEU A 5 36.20 -18.74 -16.18
N GLY A 6 36.20 -17.70 -17.02
CA GLY A 6 35.89 -16.31 -16.65
C GLY A 6 34.45 -16.04 -16.17
N SER A 7 33.70 -17.06 -15.76
CA SER A 7 32.34 -16.98 -15.24
C SER A 7 32.28 -17.36 -13.77
N ARG A 8 31.55 -16.57 -12.98
CA ARG A 8 31.30 -16.84 -11.57
C ARG A 8 30.39 -18.07 -11.44
N VAL A 9 30.96 -19.20 -11.06
CA VAL A 9 30.22 -20.44 -10.76
C VAL A 9 29.74 -20.40 -9.30
N VAL A 10 28.45 -20.67 -9.08
CA VAL A 10 27.83 -20.71 -7.75
C VAL A 10 27.21 -22.09 -7.55
N HIS A 11 27.78 -22.89 -6.65
CA HIS A 11 27.29 -24.25 -6.36
C HIS A 11 26.07 -24.23 -5.42
N PHE A 12 26.14 -23.44 -4.35
CA PHE A 12 25.08 -23.34 -3.34
C PHE A 12 24.58 -21.89 -3.25
N PRO A 13 23.48 -21.53 -3.93
CA PRO A 13 22.93 -20.18 -3.84
C PRO A 13 22.20 -19.98 -2.50
N ASN A 14 22.70 -19.07 -1.67
CA ASN A 14 22.02 -18.65 -0.44
C ASN A 14 21.23 -17.35 -0.66
N LEU A 15 20.08 -17.46 -1.33
CA LEU A 15 19.19 -16.34 -1.60
C LEU A 15 17.81 -16.59 -0.97
N PRO A 16 17.45 -15.92 0.14
CA PRO A 16 16.14 -16.12 0.76
C PRO A 16 15.06 -15.46 -0.09
N ILE A 17 14.12 -16.26 -0.56
CA ILE A 17 12.98 -15.82 -1.36
C ILE A 17 11.69 -16.07 -0.58
N LYS A 18 10.90 -15.03 -0.37
CA LYS A 18 9.56 -15.11 0.24
C LYS A 18 8.52 -14.64 -0.75
N LEU A 19 7.54 -15.47 -1.05
CA LEU A 19 6.43 -15.10 -1.93
C LEU A 19 5.50 -14.13 -1.20
N LEU A 20 5.14 -13.04 -1.86
CA LEU A 20 4.06 -12.15 -1.41
C LEU A 20 2.76 -12.61 -2.05
N MET A 21 1.69 -12.64 -1.27
CA MET A 21 0.40 -13.14 -1.73
C MET A 21 -0.07 -12.39 -2.98
N PRO A 22 -0.40 -13.09 -4.08
CA PRO A 22 -0.92 -12.45 -5.28
C PRO A 22 -2.34 -11.92 -5.03
N THR A 23 -2.77 -10.98 -5.87
CA THR A 23 -4.11 -10.39 -5.80
C THR A 23 -5.18 -11.36 -6.33
N SER A 24 -4.86 -12.08 -7.40
CA SER A 24 -5.67 -13.16 -8.00
C SER A 24 -4.97 -14.51 -7.88
N PHE A 25 -5.76 -15.59 -7.94
CA PHE A 25 -5.25 -16.98 -7.84
C PHE A 25 -5.34 -17.75 -9.16
N THR A 26 -6.17 -17.26 -10.09
CA THR A 26 -6.30 -17.77 -11.45
C THR A 26 -5.53 -16.85 -12.42
N ASN A 27 -4.86 -17.44 -13.41
CA ASN A 27 -4.08 -16.74 -14.46
C ASN A 27 -3.09 -15.68 -13.93
N ILE A 28 -2.18 -16.10 -13.05
CA ILE A 28 -1.13 -15.23 -12.51
C ILE A 28 -0.04 -15.06 -13.57
N ARG A 29 0.04 -13.85 -14.14
CA ARG A 29 1.13 -13.47 -15.08
C ARG A 29 2.31 -12.84 -14.37
N GLU A 30 2.03 -12.16 -13.26
CA GLU A 30 3.05 -11.51 -12.45
C GLU A 30 2.83 -11.81 -10.98
N PHE A 31 3.92 -12.06 -10.27
CA PHE A 31 3.89 -12.23 -8.82
C PHE A 31 5.03 -11.45 -8.17
N ALA A 32 4.84 -11.13 -6.90
CA ALA A 32 5.79 -10.36 -6.13
C ALA A 32 6.54 -11.25 -5.12
N LEU A 33 7.83 -10.98 -4.99
CA LEU A 33 8.74 -11.63 -4.06
C LEU A 33 9.33 -10.60 -3.12
N LYS A 34 9.63 -11.03 -1.91
CA LYS A 34 10.45 -10.34 -0.92
C LYS A 34 11.77 -11.08 -0.77
N THR A 35 12.87 -10.36 -1.00
CA THR A 35 14.25 -10.88 -0.98
C THR A 35 15.20 -9.91 -0.26
N ILE A 36 16.48 -10.26 -0.15
CA ILE A 36 17.52 -9.38 0.42
C ILE A 36 17.87 -8.20 -0.50
N PRO A 37 18.24 -7.03 0.06
CA PRO A 37 18.59 -5.84 -0.72
C PRO A 37 19.78 -6.02 -1.65
N SER A 38 20.70 -6.96 -1.39
CA SER A 38 21.85 -7.23 -2.24
C SER A 38 21.54 -8.00 -3.53
N ALA A 39 20.37 -8.65 -3.64
CA ALA A 39 20.05 -9.56 -4.74
C ALA A 39 19.92 -8.86 -6.11
N SER A 40 20.63 -9.34 -7.13
CA SER A 40 20.50 -8.81 -8.50
C SER A 40 19.30 -9.41 -9.25
N LYS A 41 18.78 -8.68 -10.25
CA LYS A 41 17.71 -9.17 -11.15
C LYS A 41 18.11 -10.48 -11.83
N ILE A 42 19.38 -10.58 -12.24
CA ILE A 42 19.94 -11.73 -12.95
C ILE A 42 20.03 -12.94 -12.02
N GLU A 43 20.44 -12.73 -10.75
CA GLU A 43 20.51 -13.78 -9.75
C GLU A 43 19.11 -14.33 -9.44
N ILE A 44 18.13 -13.44 -9.20
CA ILE A 44 16.75 -13.84 -8.93
C ILE A 44 16.19 -14.65 -10.11
N LYS A 45 16.39 -14.19 -11.35
CA LYS A 45 15.94 -14.90 -12.56
C LYS A 45 16.55 -16.30 -12.64
N ARG A 46 17.88 -16.40 -12.57
CA ARG A 46 18.60 -17.68 -12.65
C ARG A 46 18.21 -18.66 -11.56
N VAL A 47 18.03 -18.19 -10.32
CA VAL A 47 17.63 -19.04 -9.18
C VAL A 47 16.22 -19.58 -9.40
N LEU A 48 15.27 -18.74 -9.84
CA LEU A 48 13.90 -19.18 -10.09
C LEU A 48 13.79 -20.15 -11.28
N GLU A 49 14.55 -19.90 -12.34
CA GLU A 49 14.62 -20.80 -13.51
C GLU A 49 15.28 -22.13 -13.13
N SER A 50 16.42 -22.11 -12.44
CA SER A 50 17.23 -23.32 -12.20
C SER A 50 16.70 -24.19 -11.05
N LEU A 51 16.23 -23.58 -9.95
CA LEU A 51 15.77 -24.34 -8.78
C LEU A 51 14.29 -24.74 -8.86
N TYR A 52 13.46 -23.87 -9.44
CA TYR A 52 12.00 -24.06 -9.43
C TYR A 52 11.42 -24.33 -10.83
N GLY A 53 12.22 -24.21 -11.90
CA GLY A 53 11.77 -24.51 -13.26
C GLY A 53 10.78 -23.49 -13.85
N PHE A 54 10.72 -22.26 -13.33
CA PHE A 54 9.82 -21.24 -13.87
C PHE A 54 10.32 -20.66 -15.19
N GLU A 55 9.40 -20.43 -16.13
CA GLU A 55 9.69 -19.67 -17.35
C GLU A 55 9.48 -18.17 -17.13
N ILE A 56 10.59 -17.44 -16.95
CA ILE A 56 10.54 -16.01 -16.63
C ILE A 56 10.82 -15.17 -17.87
N ASP A 57 9.92 -14.22 -18.14
CA ASP A 57 10.14 -13.20 -19.15
C ASP A 57 11.07 -12.12 -18.59
N LYS A 58 10.59 -11.37 -17.59
CA LYS A 58 11.26 -10.20 -17.04
C LYS A 58 11.18 -10.13 -15.52
N VAL A 59 12.25 -9.61 -14.89
CA VAL A 59 12.30 -9.29 -13.46
C VAL A 59 12.47 -7.79 -13.27
N ARG A 60 11.59 -7.19 -12.47
CA ARG A 60 11.67 -5.80 -12.03
C ARG A 60 11.89 -5.78 -10.52
N THR A 61 12.71 -4.88 -10.02
CA THR A 61 13.07 -4.83 -8.59
C THR A 61 12.91 -3.42 -8.07
N LEU A 62 12.46 -3.31 -6.82
CA LEU A 62 12.40 -2.08 -6.04
C LEU A 62 13.12 -2.32 -4.72
N ASN A 63 13.96 -1.38 -4.31
CA ASN A 63 14.54 -1.37 -2.97
C ASN A 63 13.52 -0.75 -2.02
N MET A 64 13.17 -1.47 -0.95
CA MET A 64 12.18 -1.05 0.02
C MET A 64 12.83 -0.88 1.39
N ASP A 65 12.77 0.33 1.91
CA ASP A 65 13.22 0.60 3.26
C ASP A 65 12.27 -0.02 4.29
N GLY A 66 12.85 -0.53 5.36
CA GLY A 66 12.12 -1.04 6.49
C GLY A 66 11.39 0.08 7.24
N LYS A 67 10.21 -0.25 7.77
CA LYS A 67 9.44 0.70 8.57
C LYS A 67 10.24 1.09 9.82
N LYS A 68 10.64 2.35 9.88
CA LYS A 68 11.24 2.99 11.07
C LYS A 68 10.15 3.24 12.10
N LYS A 69 10.42 2.93 13.36
CA LYS A 69 9.54 3.17 14.51
C LYS A 69 10.35 3.77 15.64
N LYS A 70 9.82 4.80 16.28
CA LYS A 70 10.39 5.35 17.51
C LYS A 70 9.68 4.71 18.70
N ARG A 71 10.44 4.16 19.65
CA ARG A 71 9.90 3.66 20.93
C ARG A 71 10.64 4.38 22.05
N GLY A 72 9.96 5.30 22.72
CA GLY A 72 10.60 6.26 23.62
C GLY A 72 11.57 7.16 22.85
N GLY A 73 12.86 7.10 23.21
CA GLY A 73 13.96 7.79 22.52
C GLY A 73 14.70 6.98 21.45
N LEU A 74 14.53 5.66 21.40
CA LEU A 74 15.27 4.79 20.49
C LEU A 74 14.56 4.67 19.13
N LEU A 75 15.32 4.82 18.04
CA LEU A 75 14.87 4.54 16.68
C LEU A 75 15.16 3.08 16.32
N ILE A 76 14.09 2.30 16.13
CA ILE A 76 14.15 0.88 15.74
C ILE A 76 13.59 0.77 14.32
N ALA A 77 14.32 0.10 13.43
CA ALA A 77 13.87 -0.16 12.07
C ALA A 77 13.61 -1.65 11.85
N LYS A 78 12.59 -1.97 11.04
CA LYS A 78 12.51 -3.30 10.42
C LYS A 78 13.64 -3.44 9.40
N PRO A 79 14.09 -4.67 9.08
CA PRO A 79 15.09 -4.86 8.05
C PRO A 79 14.55 -4.44 6.68
N ASP A 80 15.41 -3.75 5.93
CA ASP A 80 15.19 -3.40 4.53
C ASP A 80 15.06 -4.67 3.69
N TYR A 81 14.38 -4.57 2.57
CA TYR A 81 14.20 -5.69 1.67
C TYR A 81 14.10 -5.24 0.23
N LYS A 82 14.33 -6.16 -0.69
CA LYS A 82 14.08 -5.95 -2.10
C LYS A 82 12.76 -6.60 -2.48
N LYS A 83 11.86 -5.80 -3.06
CA LYS A 83 10.62 -6.29 -3.66
C LYS A 83 10.90 -6.58 -5.13
N ALA A 84 10.71 -7.81 -5.56
CA ALA A 84 10.90 -8.21 -6.95
C ALA A 84 9.55 -8.57 -7.56
N TYR A 85 9.20 -7.94 -8.67
CA TYR A 85 8.08 -8.32 -9.53
C TYR A 85 8.62 -9.20 -10.64
N VAL A 86 8.10 -10.41 -10.73
CA VAL A 86 8.51 -11.41 -11.71
C VAL A 86 7.36 -11.61 -12.67
N THR A 87 7.64 -11.39 -13.95
CA THR A 87 6.70 -11.63 -15.05
C THR A 87 6.99 -13.01 -15.63
N LEU A 88 5.99 -13.88 -15.61
CA LEU A 88 6.04 -15.22 -16.19
C LEU A 88 5.71 -15.16 -17.68
N LYS A 89 6.29 -16.08 -18.45
CA LYS A 89 5.92 -16.29 -19.86
C LYS A 89 4.57 -17.01 -19.96
N SER A 90 4.41 -18.08 -19.18
CA SER A 90 3.17 -18.86 -19.07
C SER A 90 2.40 -18.46 -17.82
N PRO A 91 1.07 -18.27 -17.91
CA PRO A 91 0.26 -17.92 -16.75
C PRO A 91 0.17 -19.10 -15.77
N LEU A 92 0.32 -18.83 -14.48
CA LEU A 92 0.22 -19.82 -13.42
C LEU A 92 -1.18 -19.83 -12.79
N SER A 93 -1.71 -21.00 -12.42
CA SER A 93 -2.93 -21.15 -11.64
C SER A 93 -2.62 -21.85 -10.31
N LEU A 94 -3.09 -21.26 -9.21
CA LEU A 94 -2.95 -21.86 -7.87
C LEU A 94 -4.24 -22.59 -7.47
N ASN A 95 -4.10 -23.71 -6.77
CA ASN A 95 -5.24 -24.47 -6.24
C ASN A 95 -5.79 -23.78 -4.97
N SER A 96 -7.10 -23.52 -4.92
CA SER A 96 -7.79 -22.92 -3.76
C SER A 96 -7.71 -23.76 -2.49
N ALA A 97 -7.44 -25.07 -2.59
CA ALA A 97 -7.29 -25.95 -1.43
C ALA A 97 -5.99 -25.71 -0.64
N LEU A 98 -5.03 -24.98 -1.19
CA LEU A 98 -3.77 -24.68 -0.52
C LEU A 98 -3.98 -23.65 0.60
N TYR A 99 -3.50 -23.93 1.82
CA TYR A 99 -3.48 -22.93 2.88
C TYR A 99 -2.38 -21.88 2.59
N PRO A 100 -2.63 -20.56 2.74
CA PRO A 100 -3.84 -19.92 3.29
C PRO A 100 -4.86 -19.43 2.23
N ILE A 101 -4.77 -19.85 0.97
CA ILE A 101 -5.56 -19.32 -0.15
C ILE A 101 -7.07 -19.47 0.08
N GLY A 102 -7.54 -20.68 0.40
CA GLY A 102 -8.97 -20.94 0.60
C GLY A 102 -9.57 -20.14 1.76
N ALA A 103 -8.83 -19.99 2.86
CA ALA A 103 -9.25 -19.18 4.00
C ALA A 103 -9.40 -17.70 3.61
N ILE A 104 -8.41 -17.16 2.87
CA ILE A 104 -8.45 -15.78 2.37
C ILE A 104 -9.62 -15.56 1.40
N GLU A 105 -9.92 -16.54 0.54
CA GLU A 105 -11.03 -16.43 -0.41
C GLU A 105 -12.39 -16.41 0.30
N GLN A 106 -12.58 -17.26 1.30
CA GLN A 106 -13.79 -17.27 2.14
C GLN A 106 -13.95 -15.96 2.91
N GLU A 107 -12.89 -15.45 3.54
CA GLU A 107 -12.90 -14.16 4.22
C GLU A 107 -13.30 -13.03 3.26
N LYS A 108 -12.72 -12.99 2.05
CA LYS A 108 -13.10 -12.01 1.02
C LYS A 108 -14.60 -12.11 0.66
N LYS A 109 -15.13 -13.32 0.45
CA LYS A 109 -16.57 -13.53 0.15
C LYS A 109 -17.47 -13.05 1.30
N GLN A 110 -17.12 -13.36 2.54
CA GLN A 110 -17.86 -12.88 3.72
C GLN A 110 -17.82 -11.35 3.86
N MET A 111 -16.67 -10.73 3.60
CA MET A 111 -16.53 -9.28 3.63
C MET A 111 -17.38 -8.58 2.55
N VAL A 112 -17.41 -9.13 1.33
CA VAL A 112 -18.25 -8.61 0.24
C VAL A 112 -19.73 -8.74 0.59
N GLY A 113 -20.17 -9.89 1.13
CA GLY A 113 -21.54 -10.09 1.59
C GLY A 113 -21.96 -9.09 2.69
N LYS A 114 -21.08 -8.83 3.67
CA LYS A 114 -21.33 -7.83 4.73
C LYS A 114 -21.40 -6.38 4.24
N ARG A 115 -20.75 -6.05 3.11
CA ARG A 115 -20.84 -4.71 2.51
C ARG A 115 -22.15 -4.53 1.75
N SER A 116 -22.61 -5.56 1.03
CA SER A 116 -23.92 -5.58 0.36
C SER A 116 -25.08 -5.51 1.35
N SER A 117 -24.98 -6.15 2.52
CA SER A 117 -26.02 -6.07 3.55
C SER A 117 -26.03 -4.74 4.33
N LYS A 118 -24.99 -3.90 4.20
CA LYS A 118 -24.95 -2.53 4.76
C LYS A 118 -25.41 -1.47 3.75
N SER A 119 -25.60 -1.84 2.49
CA SER A 119 -26.27 -1.02 1.48
C SER A 119 -27.71 -1.49 1.28
N SER A 120 -28.47 -1.64 2.36
CA SER A 120 -29.93 -1.68 2.28
C SER A 120 -30.41 -0.23 2.31
N VAL A 121 -30.69 0.29 1.12
CA VAL A 121 -31.82 1.18 0.81
C VAL A 121 -32.29 2.06 1.97
N VAL A 122 -31.86 3.33 1.96
CA VAL A 122 -32.60 4.38 2.65
C VAL A 122 -33.80 4.66 1.76
N GLU A 123 -35.01 4.28 2.19
CA GLU A 123 -36.21 4.85 1.58
C GLU A 123 -36.11 6.36 1.66
N GLU A 124 -36.47 7.05 0.57
CA GLU A 124 -36.54 8.51 0.48
C GLU A 124 -37.66 9.05 1.38
N GLY A 125 -37.49 8.88 2.70
CA GLY A 125 -38.19 9.61 3.73
C GLY A 125 -37.29 10.75 4.19
N GLU A 126 -37.70 11.97 3.81
CA GLU A 126 -37.21 13.28 4.26
C GLU A 126 -35.76 13.32 4.75
N GLY A 127 -34.88 13.71 3.83
CA GLY A 127 -33.43 13.77 4.03
C GLY A 127 -33.03 14.39 5.37
N ARG A 128 -32.24 13.63 6.14
CA ARG A 128 -31.48 14.17 7.27
C ARG A 128 -30.64 15.34 6.76
N LYS A 129 -31.01 16.56 7.17
CA LYS A 129 -30.22 17.77 6.91
C LYS A 129 -28.78 17.52 7.36
N HIS A 130 -27.87 17.68 6.41
CA HIS A 130 -26.45 17.54 6.66
C HIS A 130 -26.01 18.63 7.64
N TRP A 131 -24.99 18.40 8.47
CA TRP A 131 -24.50 19.37 9.46
C TRP A 131 -24.09 20.73 8.86
N LEU A 132 -23.95 20.82 7.53
CA LEU A 132 -23.64 22.06 6.80
C LEU A 132 -24.86 22.92 6.42
N ASP A 133 -26.10 22.44 6.53
CA ASP A 133 -27.31 23.20 6.13
C ASP A 133 -27.88 24.07 7.27
N GLY A 134 -27.00 24.69 8.04
CA GLY A 134 -27.34 25.56 9.16
C GLY A 134 -27.45 27.04 8.76
N LYS A 135 -28.70 27.49 8.52
CA LYS A 135 -29.24 28.87 8.59
C LYS A 135 -28.48 30.01 7.87
N GLU A 136 -29.05 30.44 6.73
CA GLU A 136 -29.06 31.86 6.36
C GLU A 136 -30.29 32.54 6.99
N GLU A 137 -30.10 33.27 8.09
CA GLU A 137 -31.07 34.26 8.56
C GLU A 137 -30.70 35.61 7.96
N LYS A 138 -31.58 36.14 7.10
CA LYS A 138 -31.55 37.50 6.57
C LYS A 138 -31.89 38.47 7.71
N GLU A 139 -30.92 39.27 8.17
CA GLU A 139 -31.21 40.49 8.94
C GLU A 139 -30.94 41.73 8.08
N GLU A 140 -31.97 42.55 7.96
CA GLU A 140 -31.98 43.83 7.26
C GLU A 140 -31.18 44.92 7.96
N VAL A 141 -30.70 45.84 7.14
CA VAL A 141 -29.79 46.95 7.43
C VAL A 141 -30.36 47.96 8.44
N ARG A 142 -29.58 48.34 9.46
CA ARG A 142 -29.65 49.66 10.10
C ARG A 142 -28.29 50.37 10.05
N ARG A 143 -28.27 51.50 9.32
CA ARG A 143 -27.11 52.38 9.11
C ARG A 143 -26.70 53.06 10.43
N GLY A 144 -25.40 53.03 10.74
CA GLY A 144 -24.73 53.86 11.74
C GLY A 144 -23.37 54.35 11.21
N ARG A 145 -23.16 55.66 11.25
CA ARG A 145 -22.09 56.45 10.60
C ARG A 145 -20.92 56.71 11.55
N TYR A 146 -19.65 56.49 11.16
CA TYR A 146 -18.55 57.48 11.13
C TYR A 146 -17.18 56.86 10.78
N GLU A 147 -16.34 57.66 10.15
CA GLU A 147 -15.07 57.37 9.45
C GLU A 147 -13.83 57.16 10.33
N ARG A 148 -12.87 56.33 9.88
CA ARG A 148 -11.49 56.72 9.43
C ARG A 148 -10.53 55.52 9.38
N GLY A 149 -9.89 55.27 8.23
CA GLY A 149 -8.54 54.71 8.14
C GLY A 149 -8.33 53.41 7.32
N SER A 150 -7.81 53.58 6.09
CA SER A 150 -6.70 52.90 5.36
C SER A 150 -6.37 51.38 5.48
N PRO A 151 -5.73 50.75 4.45
CA PRO A 151 -6.18 49.46 3.95
C PRO A 151 -5.20 48.25 4.09
N VAL A 152 -5.78 47.05 3.92
CA VAL A 152 -5.21 45.74 3.50
C VAL A 152 -4.33 44.95 4.49
N PHE A 153 -4.87 43.84 5.02
CA PHE A 153 -4.51 42.43 4.70
C PHE A 153 -5.29 41.51 5.67
N GLY A 154 -6.23 40.73 5.15
CA GLY A 154 -7.19 39.96 5.95
C GLY A 154 -6.59 38.72 6.63
N ASP A 155 -6.63 38.75 7.95
CA ASP A 155 -6.43 37.66 8.91
C ASP A 155 -7.59 36.64 8.82
N GLY A 156 -7.43 35.58 8.02
CA GLY A 156 -8.33 34.43 8.00
C GLY A 156 -7.85 33.33 8.96
N LYS A 157 -8.11 33.49 10.26
CA LYS A 157 -7.75 32.49 11.29
C LYS A 157 -8.77 31.36 11.37
N GLU A 158 -8.72 30.42 10.44
CA GLU A 158 -9.23 29.08 10.71
C GLU A 158 -8.15 28.28 11.46
N LYS A 159 -8.21 28.34 12.79
CA LYS A 159 -7.32 27.54 13.65
C LYS A 159 -7.84 26.11 13.72
N PHE A 160 -7.27 25.23 12.90
CA PHE A 160 -7.52 23.79 12.99
C PHE A 160 -7.16 23.25 14.39
N PRO A 161 -7.91 22.27 14.93
CA PRO A 161 -7.88 21.85 16.34
C PRO A 161 -6.56 21.21 16.83
N TRP A 162 -5.58 21.02 15.94
CA TRP A 162 -4.24 20.51 16.25
C TRP A 162 -3.15 21.58 16.09
N SER A 163 -3.50 22.81 15.70
CA SER A 163 -2.59 23.95 15.52
C SER A 163 -1.88 24.39 16.81
N ASN A 164 -2.37 23.98 17.99
CA ASN A 164 -1.80 24.36 19.29
C ASN A 164 -1.05 23.21 19.99
N MET A 165 -0.79 22.09 19.32
CA MET A 165 -0.09 20.96 19.95
C MET A 165 1.43 21.12 19.83
N ARG A 166 2.05 21.80 20.82
CA ARG A 166 3.51 21.82 20.98
C ARG A 166 3.97 20.48 21.58
N PHE A 167 4.67 19.68 20.79
CA PHE A 167 5.40 18.51 21.29
C PHE A 167 6.65 19.00 22.05
N ARG A 168 6.75 18.60 23.31
CA ARG A 168 7.91 18.86 24.19
C ARG A 168 8.98 17.80 23.96
#